data_AF-A0A1B8J6D5-F1
#
_entry.id   AF-A0A1B8J6D5-F1
#
_cell.length_a   1.000
_cell.length_b   1.000
_cell.length_c   1.000
_cell.angle_alpha   90.00
_cell.angle_beta   90.00
_cell.angle_gamma   90.00
#
_symmetry.space_group_name_H-M   'P 1'
#
loop_
_entity.id
_entity.type
_entity.pdbx_description
1 polymer ?
#
loop_
_entity_poly.entity_id
_entity_poly.type
_entity_poly.pdbx_seq_one_letter_code
_entity_poly.pdbx_strand_id
1 'polypeptide(L)'
;MKTKFDQLINAQKRKLDMCEMQIVRHNNEIAALQSQISALIDQISKMQIPKGGSFDVFLQANARKRVLVSDIDSHQARISAHKAEISKLEALYRTLYLEYEKLKHIQEKERENIIKAFKKRESKELDEIAILLHKKERA
;
A
#
# COMPACT_ATOMS: atom_id res chain seq x y z
N MET A 1 6.29 26.76 4.77
CA MET A 1 4.99 27.40 5.09
C MET A 1 3.96 26.31 5.27
N LYS A 2 3.26 26.31 6.42
CA LYS A 2 2.10 25.44 6.60
C LYS A 2 0.94 26.01 5.78
N THR A 3 0.27 25.17 5.00
CA THR A 3 -0.94 25.55 4.26
C THR A 3 -2.16 24.84 4.82
N LYS A 4 -3.36 25.32 4.48
CA LYS A 4 -4.62 24.69 4.92
C LYS A 4 -4.76 23.24 4.40
N PHE A 5 -4.01 22.89 3.36
CA PHE A 5 -4.01 21.56 2.75
C PHE A 5 -3.10 20.55 3.45
N ASP A 6 -2.19 20.96 4.34
CA ASP A 6 -1.28 20.02 5.01
C ASP A 6 -2.05 18.93 5.80
N GLN A 7 -3.15 19.30 6.45
CA GLN A 7 -3.97 18.35 7.19
C GLN A 7 -4.64 17.32 6.26
N LEU A 8 -5.13 17.76 5.11
CA LEU A 8 -5.76 16.91 4.10
C LEU A 8 -4.75 15.97 3.45
N ILE A 9 -3.58 16.48 3.09
CA ILE A 9 -2.48 15.68 2.51
C ILE A 9 -2.02 14.61 3.51
N ASN A 10 -1.85 14.98 4.78
CA ASN A 10 -1.47 14.03 5.82
C ASN A 10 -2.55 12.96 6.06
N ALA A 11 -3.83 13.34 6.05
CA ALA A 11 -4.93 12.39 6.16
C ALA A 11 -4.96 11.42 4.98
N GLN A 12 -4.74 11.91 3.76
CA GLN A 12 -4.71 11.07 2.56
C GLN A 12 -3.49 10.15 2.54
N LYS A 13 -2.32 10.64 2.96
CA LYS A 13 -1.12 9.83 3.12
C LYS A 13 -1.35 8.67 4.08
N ARG A 14 -1.96 8.91 5.24
CA ARG A 14 -2.30 7.83 6.18
C ARG A 14 -3.20 6.76 5.56
N LYS A 15 -4.14 7.13 4.69
CA LYS A 15 -4.98 6.15 3.98
C LYS A 15 -4.17 5.32 2.99
N LEU A 16 -3.22 5.93 2.29
CA LEU A 16 -2.28 5.22 1.41
C LEU A 16 -1.45 4.22 2.21
N ASP A 17 -0.82 4.68 3.31
CA ASP A 17 -0.01 3.84 4.19
C ASP A 17 -0.84 2.65 4.74
N MET A 18 -2.09 2.89 5.13
CA MET A 18 -3.00 1.82 5.56
C MET A 18 -3.29 0.80 4.46
N CYS A 19 -3.48 1.25 3.22
CA CYS A 19 -3.73 0.38 2.08
C CYS A 19 -2.50 -0.50 1.79
N GLU A 20 -1.30 0.10 1.79
CA GLU A 20 -0.04 -0.62 1.61
C GLU A 20 0.18 -1.66 2.70
N MET A 21 -0.06 -1.31 3.97
CA MET A 21 0.04 -2.26 5.08
C MET A 21 -0.91 -3.45 4.91
N GLN A 22 -2.13 -3.23 4.41
CA GLN A 22 -3.08 -4.32 4.15
C GLN A 22 -2.61 -5.23 3.00
N ILE A 23 -2.06 -4.66 1.92
CA ILE A 23 -1.47 -5.43 0.82
C ILE A 23 -0.32 -6.30 1.34
N VAL A 24 0.59 -5.71 2.12
CA VAL A 24 1.72 -6.45 2.73
C VAL A 24 1.21 -7.59 3.63
N ARG A 25 0.18 -7.34 4.43
CA ARG A 25 -0.43 -8.37 5.27
C ARG A 25 -0.94 -9.54 4.43
N HIS A 26 -1.69 -9.28 3.35
CA HIS A 26 -2.19 -10.34 2.48
C HIS A 26 -1.06 -11.10 1.77
N ASN A 27 0.01 -10.43 1.37
CA ASN A 27 1.18 -11.08 0.80
C ASN A 27 1.85 -12.02 1.80
N ASN A 28 1.97 -11.63 3.07
CA ASN A 28 2.52 -12.48 4.13
C ASN A 28 1.65 -13.72 4.37
N GLU A 29 0.32 -13.57 4.38
CA GLU A 29 -0.60 -14.71 4.50
C GLU A 29 -0.49 -15.66 3.31
N ILE A 30 -0.34 -15.13 2.08
CA ILE A 30 -0.09 -15.95 0.88
C ILE A 30 1.21 -16.74 1.03
N ALA A 31 2.30 -16.09 1.46
CA ALA A 31 3.58 -16.75 1.65
C ALA A 31 3.51 -17.87 2.71
N ALA A 32 2.79 -17.64 3.81
CA ALA A 32 2.55 -18.65 4.83
C ALA A 32 1.76 -19.85 4.29
N LEU A 33 0.68 -19.60 3.54
CA LEU A 33 -0.12 -20.65 2.90
C LEU A 33 0.68 -21.44 1.87
N GLN A 34 1.54 -20.77 1.09
CA GLN A 34 2.43 -21.44 0.14
C GLN A 34 3.42 -22.36 0.84
N SER A 35 4.00 -21.92 1.97
CA SER A 35 4.87 -22.76 2.78
C SER A 35 4.14 -23.99 3.34
N GLN A 36 2.89 -23.83 3.79
CA GLN A 36 2.04 -24.94 4.23
C GLN A 36 1.77 -25.93 3.09
N ILE A 37 1.44 -25.45 1.89
CA ILE A 37 1.25 -26.30 0.71
C ILE A 37 2.53 -27.08 0.39
N SER A 38 3.71 -26.43 0.40
CA SER A 38 4.98 -27.13 0.18
C SER A 38 5.21 -28.24 1.21
N ALA A 39 4.90 -27.99 2.49
CA ALA A 39 5.01 -29.02 3.52
C ALA A 39 4.04 -30.20 3.30
N LEU A 40 2.81 -29.94 2.86
CA LEU A 40 1.85 -30.99 2.52
C LEU A 40 2.30 -31.81 1.30
N ILE A 41 2.83 -31.15 0.27
CA ILE A 41 3.40 -31.82 -0.91
C ILE A 41 4.56 -32.72 -0.49
N ASP A 42 5.46 -32.24 0.37
CA ASP A 42 6.56 -33.03 0.91
C ASP A 42 6.05 -34.24 1.69
N GLN A 43 5.01 -34.08 2.51
CA GLN A 43 4.37 -35.19 3.23
C GLN A 43 3.84 -36.24 2.25
N ILE A 44 3.11 -35.82 1.21
CA ILE A 44 2.59 -36.72 0.17
C ILE A 44 3.74 -37.46 -0.52
N SER A 45 4.85 -36.78 -0.84
CA SER A 45 6.01 -37.39 -1.51
C SER A 45 6.69 -38.47 -0.67
N LYS A 46 6.67 -38.32 0.67
CA LYS A 46 7.24 -39.26 1.63
C LYS A 46 6.28 -40.41 1.98
N MET A 47 5.00 -40.31 1.62
CA MET A 47 4.05 -41.39 1.86
C MET A 47 4.37 -42.60 1.00
N GLN A 48 4.62 -43.73 1.64
CA GLN A 48 4.72 -45.01 0.95
C GLN A 48 3.32 -45.61 0.77
N ILE A 49 2.90 -45.76 -0.48
CA ILE A 49 1.68 -46.49 -0.81
C ILE A 49 2.05 -47.99 -0.83
N PRO A 50 1.39 -48.83 -0.02
CA PRO A 50 1.67 -50.25 0.00
C PRO A 50 1.39 -50.87 -1.37
N LYS A 51 2.39 -51.56 -1.94
CA LYS A 51 2.29 -52.27 -3.23
C LYS A 51 1.75 -53.70 -3.09
N GLY A 52 1.56 -54.16 -1.86
CA GLY A 52 1.02 -55.47 -1.49
C GLY A 52 0.70 -55.50 0.01
N GLY A 53 -0.02 -56.53 0.46
CA GLY A 53 -0.49 -56.65 1.86
C GLY A 53 -2.01 -56.51 1.99
N SER A 54 -2.49 -56.24 3.21
CA SER A 54 -3.93 -56.09 3.48
C SER A 54 -4.52 -54.88 2.75
N PHE A 55 -5.68 -55.09 2.11
CA PHE A 55 -6.45 -54.05 1.43
C PHE A 55 -6.82 -52.89 2.36
N ASP A 56 -7.04 -53.16 3.65
CA ASP A 56 -7.36 -52.13 4.64
C ASP A 56 -6.22 -51.11 4.81
N VAL A 57 -4.96 -51.57 4.72
CA VAL A 57 -3.78 -50.71 4.83
C VAL A 57 -3.66 -49.79 3.61
N PHE A 58 -3.97 -50.31 2.42
CA PHE A 58 -4.06 -49.50 1.22
C PHE A 58 -5.18 -48.45 1.32
N LEU A 59 -6.36 -48.84 1.78
CA LEU A 59 -7.51 -47.94 1.92
C LEU A 59 -7.19 -46.79 2.88
N GLN A 60 -6.55 -47.08 4.01
CA GLN A 60 -6.13 -46.07 4.98
C GLN A 60 -5.07 -45.11 4.40
N ALA A 61 -4.06 -45.63 3.70
CA ALA A 61 -3.03 -44.80 3.07
C ALA A 61 -3.64 -43.87 2.00
N ASN A 62 -4.57 -44.38 1.19
CA ASN A 62 -5.24 -43.60 0.17
C ASN A 62 -6.19 -42.55 0.76
N ALA A 63 -6.91 -42.87 1.83
CA ALA A 63 -7.75 -41.91 2.55
C ALA A 63 -6.91 -40.75 3.11
N ARG A 64 -5.77 -41.04 3.75
CA ARG A 64 -4.83 -40.01 4.22
C ARG A 64 -4.33 -39.12 3.10
N LYS A 65 -3.94 -39.70 1.96
CA LYS A 65 -3.50 -38.93 0.78
C LYS A 65 -4.61 -37.98 0.29
N ARG A 66 -5.86 -38.44 0.24
CA ARG A 66 -7.00 -37.60 -0.18
C ARG A 66 -7.22 -36.42 0.75
N VAL A 67 -7.07 -36.61 2.07
CA VAL A 67 -7.14 -35.52 3.04
C VAL A 67 -6.08 -34.47 2.76
N LEU A 68 -4.81 -34.87 2.59
CA LEU A 68 -3.72 -33.92 2.31
C LEU A 68 -3.95 -33.15 0.99
N VAL A 69 -4.47 -33.80 -0.05
CA VAL A 69 -4.83 -33.14 -1.31
C VAL A 69 -5.96 -32.14 -1.10
N SER A 70 -7.00 -32.51 -0.35
CA SER A 70 -8.09 -31.59 -0.01
C SER A 70 -7.62 -30.38 0.78
N ASP A 71 -6.63 -30.53 1.67
CA ASP A 71 -6.05 -29.43 2.43
C ASP A 71 -5.25 -28.49 1.51
N ILE A 72 -4.50 -29.04 0.55
CA ILE A 72 -3.82 -28.24 -0.49
C ILE A 72 -4.83 -27.42 -1.29
N ASP A 73 -5.92 -28.03 -1.76
CA ASP A 73 -6.96 -27.35 -2.53
C ASP A 73 -7.61 -26.22 -1.72
N SER A 74 -7.87 -26.46 -0.43
CA SER A 74 -8.38 -25.46 0.50
C SER A 74 -7.42 -24.28 0.69
N HIS A 75 -6.13 -24.54 0.89
CA HIS A 75 -5.11 -23.49 0.96
C HIS A 75 -5.00 -22.70 -0.35
N GLN A 76 -5.12 -23.36 -1.49
CA GLN A 76 -5.06 -22.72 -2.81
C GLN A 76 -6.27 -21.82 -3.09
N ALA A 77 -7.46 -22.23 -2.62
CA ALA A 77 -8.65 -21.38 -2.64
C ALA A 77 -8.46 -20.12 -1.78
N ARG A 78 -7.89 -20.27 -0.57
CA ARG A 78 -7.57 -19.13 0.31
C ARG A 78 -6.54 -18.18 -0.30
N ILE A 79 -5.49 -18.70 -0.95
CA ILE A 79 -4.53 -17.87 -1.71
C ILE A 79 -5.25 -17.07 -2.78
N SER A 80 -6.16 -17.70 -3.53
CA SER A 80 -6.93 -17.03 -4.59
C SER A 80 -7.80 -15.91 -4.03
N ALA A 81 -8.43 -16.12 -2.87
CA ALA A 81 -9.19 -15.08 -2.17
C ALA A 81 -8.29 -13.90 -1.75
N HIS A 82 -7.13 -14.16 -1.15
CA HIS A 82 -6.18 -13.09 -0.79
C HIS A 82 -5.68 -12.31 -2.01
N LYS A 83 -5.41 -12.97 -3.14
CA LYS A 83 -5.04 -12.29 -4.40
C LYS A 83 -6.14 -11.39 -4.92
N ALA A 84 -7.40 -11.82 -4.82
CA ALA A 84 -8.54 -10.99 -5.20
C ALA A 84 -8.65 -9.74 -4.32
N GLU A 85 -8.45 -9.87 -3.01
CA GLU A 85 -8.43 -8.72 -2.09
C GLU A 85 -7.25 -7.76 -2.37
N ILE A 86 -6.06 -8.29 -2.64
CA ILE A 86 -4.91 -7.46 -3.07
C ILE A 86 -5.27 -6.65 -4.32
N SER A 87 -5.88 -7.27 -5.33
CA SER A 87 -6.27 -6.56 -6.56
C SER A 87 -7.24 -5.41 -6.29
N LYS A 88 -8.20 -5.59 -5.37
CA LYS A 88 -9.11 -4.51 -4.93
C LYS A 88 -8.35 -3.40 -4.21
N LEU A 89 -7.43 -3.75 -3.30
CA LEU A 89 -6.61 -2.79 -2.56
C LEU A 89 -5.69 -2.00 -3.49
N GLU A 90 -5.10 -2.63 -4.50
CA GLU A 90 -4.28 -1.95 -5.52
C GLU A 90 -5.11 -0.95 -6.33
N ALA A 91 -6.33 -1.30 -6.71
CA ALA A 91 -7.24 -0.38 -7.40
C ALA A 91 -7.60 0.81 -6.50
N LEU A 92 -7.91 0.56 -5.22
CA LEU A 92 -8.17 1.60 -4.23
C LEU A 92 -6.94 2.50 -4.03
N TYR A 93 -5.75 1.91 -3.89
CA TYR A 93 -4.50 2.64 -3.73
C TYR A 93 -4.27 3.60 -4.89
N ARG A 94 -4.46 3.17 -6.14
CA ARG A 94 -4.33 4.04 -7.33
C ARG A 94 -5.25 5.25 -7.27
N THR A 95 -6.51 5.06 -6.88
CA THR A 95 -7.47 6.16 -6.71
C THR A 95 -7.03 7.12 -5.62
N LEU A 96 -6.68 6.60 -4.44
CA LEU A 96 -6.21 7.40 -3.31
C LEU A 96 -4.94 8.19 -3.64
N TYR A 97 -4.04 7.58 -4.43
CA TYR A 97 -2.77 8.19 -4.84
C TYR A 97 -2.99 9.36 -5.79
N LEU A 98 -3.92 9.20 -6.74
CA LEU A 98 -4.30 10.26 -7.66
C LEU A 98 -4.93 11.45 -6.92
N GLU A 99 -5.74 11.19 -5.89
CA GLU A 99 -6.27 12.25 -5.01
C GLU A 99 -5.17 12.94 -4.20
N TYR A 100 -4.22 12.17 -3.66
CA TYR A 100 -3.08 12.69 -2.92
C TYR A 100 -2.23 13.64 -3.80
N GLU A 101 -1.90 13.23 -5.01
CA GLU A 101 -1.11 14.05 -5.95
C GLU A 101 -1.86 15.32 -6.38
N LYS A 102 -3.19 15.25 -6.57
CA LYS A 102 -4.01 16.44 -6.82
C LYS A 102 -3.91 17.44 -5.68
N LEU A 103 -4.04 16.99 -4.42
CA LEU A 103 -3.94 17.85 -3.24
C LEU A 103 -2.54 18.46 -3.12
N LYS A 104 -1.51 17.67 -3.37
CA LYS A 104 -0.12 18.13 -3.36
C LYS A 104 0.12 19.23 -4.40
N HIS A 105 -0.39 19.05 -5.62
CA HIS A 105 -0.32 20.07 -6.68
C HIS A 105 -1.03 21.38 -6.31
N ILE A 106 -2.21 21.28 -5.68
CA ILE A 106 -2.95 22.46 -5.21
C ILE A 106 -2.14 23.19 -4.12
N GLN A 107 -1.54 22.46 -3.19
CA GLN A 107 -0.68 23.03 -2.16
C GLN A 107 0.55 23.72 -2.75
N GLU A 108 1.20 23.12 -3.75
CA GLU A 108 2.36 23.70 -4.45
C GLU A 108 1.99 25.07 -5.03
N LYS A 109 0.88 25.14 -5.78
CA LYS A 109 0.37 26.39 -6.35
C LYS A 109 0.04 27.45 -5.29
N GLU A 110 -0.54 27.04 -4.17
CA GLU A 110 -0.83 27.97 -3.07
C GLU A 110 0.47 28.54 -2.48
N ARG A 111 1.49 27.69 -2.26
CA ARG A 111 2.81 28.13 -1.79
C ARG A 111 3.45 29.11 -2.77
N GLU A 112 3.41 28.83 -4.07
CA GLU A 112 3.91 29.77 -5.09
C GLU A 112 3.20 31.12 -5.04
N ASN A 113 1.87 31.12 -4.91
CA ASN A 113 1.09 32.34 -4.84
C ASN A 113 1.42 33.16 -3.58
N ILE A 114 1.61 32.49 -2.44
CA ILE A 114 2.03 33.15 -1.20
C ILE A 114 3.43 33.77 -1.38
N ILE A 115 4.38 33.05 -1.97
CA ILE A 115 5.74 33.57 -2.24
C ILE A 115 5.67 34.79 -3.18
N LYS A 116 4.89 34.71 -4.25
CA LYS A 116 4.69 35.84 -5.18
C LYS A 116 4.09 37.06 -4.47
N ALA A 117 3.11 36.85 -3.58
CA ALA A 117 2.51 37.91 -2.80
C ALA A 117 3.52 38.57 -1.85
N PHE A 118 4.36 37.79 -1.18
CA PHE A 118 5.43 38.31 -0.32
C PHE A 118 6.44 39.14 -1.11
N LYS A 119 6.97 38.62 -2.23
CA LYS A 119 7.91 39.36 -3.08
C LYS A 119 7.32 40.69 -3.58
N LYS A 120 6.03 40.69 -3.95
CA LYS A 120 5.34 41.91 -4.39
C LYS A 120 5.17 42.92 -3.26
N ARG A 121 4.91 42.47 -2.03
CA ARG A 121 4.82 43.35 -0.86
C ARG A 121 6.19 43.93 -0.52
N GLU A 122 7.21 43.09 -0.45
CA GLU A 122 8.60 43.49 -0.20
C GLU A 122 9.08 44.55 -1.20
N SER A 123 8.84 44.34 -2.50
CA SER A 123 9.19 45.33 -3.54
C SER A 123 8.53 46.70 -3.29
N LYS A 124 7.24 46.72 -2.91
CA LYS A 124 6.54 47.98 -2.62
C LYS A 124 7.11 48.68 -1.38
N GLU A 125 7.38 47.92 -0.33
CA GLU A 125 7.97 48.46 0.91
C GLU A 125 9.36 49.06 0.64
N LEU A 126 10.18 48.40 -0.20
CA LEU A 126 11.48 48.94 -0.63
C LEU A 126 11.34 50.23 -1.45
N ASP A 127 10.39 50.29 -2.39
CA ASP A 127 10.11 51.49 -3.16
C ASP A 127 9.68 52.66 -2.25
N GLU A 128 8.82 52.40 -1.27
CA GLU A 128 8.38 53.39 -0.28
C GLU A 128 9.55 53.89 0.58
N ILE A 129 10.42 53.00 1.06
CA ILE A 129 11.62 53.35 1.82
C ILE A 129 12.56 54.21 0.98
N ALA A 130 12.78 53.87 -0.30
CA ALA A 130 13.63 54.63 -1.21
C ALA A 130 13.10 56.06 -1.42
N ILE A 131 11.77 56.22 -1.58
CA ILE A 131 11.14 57.54 -1.69
C ILE A 131 11.33 58.36 -0.41
N LEU A 132 11.16 57.74 0.77
CA LEU A 132 11.34 58.42 2.06
C LEU A 132 12.79 58.87 2.28
N LEU A 133 13.77 58.01 1.96
CA LEU A 133 15.20 58.35 2.03
C LEU A 133 15.55 59.52 1.12
N HIS A 134 15.15 59.45 -0.15
CA HIS A 134 15.42 60.50 -1.11
C HIS A 134 14.75 61.84 -0.76
N LYS A 135 13.56 61.82 -0.15
CA LYS A 135 12.90 63.03 0.36
C LYS A 135 13.65 63.64 1.55
N LYS A 136 14.26 62.81 2.40
CA LYS A 136 15.03 63.27 3.57
C LYS A 136 16.38 63.88 3.19
N GLU A 137 17.01 63.44 2.11
CA GLU A 137 18.28 64.02 1.61
C GLU A 137 18.10 65.38 0.92
N ARG A 138 16.88 65.74 0.52
CA ARG A 138 16.56 67.02 -0.14
C ARG A 138 15.98 68.10 0.79
N ALA A 139 15.77 67.77 2.07
CA ALA A 139 15.30 68.69 3.10
C ALA A 139 16.48 69.14 3.98
#